data_AF-A0A7C2S715-F1
#
_entry.id   AF-A0A7C2S715-F1
#
_cell.length_a   1.000
_cell.length_b   1.000
_cell.length_c   1.000
_cell.angle_alpha   90.00
_cell.angle_beta   90.00
_cell.angle_gamma   90.00
#
_symmetry.space_group_name_H-M   'P 1'
#
loop_
_entity.id
_entity.type
_entity.pdbx_description
1 polymer ?
#
loop_
_entity_poly.entity_id
_entity_poly.type
_entity_poly.pdbx_seq_one_letter_code
_entity_poly.pdbx_strand_id
1 'polypeptide(L)' 'MPILRDPAIRGSGLTSPRVRERLIDRLQVAGIADVRVLEAIRRTPRHLFVDEAFAGRAYEDTALPIGHGQTISQ' A
#
# COMPACT_ATOMS: atom_id res chain seq x y z
N MET A 1 17.45 6.06 -18.43
CA MET A 1 17.26 5.16 -17.26
C MET A 1 16.01 4.32 -17.52
N PRO A 2 16.13 3.01 -17.83
CA PRO A 2 14.96 2.19 -18.02
C PRO A 2 14.35 1.93 -16.64
N ILE A 3 13.12 2.36 -16.46
CA ILE A 3 12.32 2.03 -15.28
C ILE A 3 12.13 0.51 -15.32
N LEU A 4 12.82 -0.23 -14.45
CA LEU A 4 12.64 -1.68 -14.33
C LEU A 4 11.14 -1.95 -14.15
N ARG A 5 10.54 -2.60 -15.14
CA ARG A 5 9.18 -3.16 -15.04
C ARG A 5 9.28 -4.45 -14.25
N ASP A 6 9.54 -4.34 -12.96
CA ASP A 6 9.55 -5.49 -12.06
C ASP A 6 8.10 -5.94 -11.79
N PRO A 7 7.71 -7.19 -12.09
CA PRO A 7 6.40 -7.73 -11.74
C PRO A 7 6.08 -7.62 -10.24
N ALA A 8 7.09 -7.57 -9.36
CA ALA A 8 6.91 -7.33 -7.93
C ALA A 8 6.25 -5.98 -7.61
N ILE A 9 6.49 -4.94 -8.42
CA ILE A 9 5.90 -3.59 -8.24
C ILE A 9 4.40 -3.58 -8.57
N ARG A 10 3.96 -4.46 -9.49
CA ARG A 10 2.58 -4.49 -9.98
C ARG A 10 1.61 -5.16 -9.00
N GLY A 11 2.13 -5.90 -8.03
CA GLY A 11 1.35 -6.68 -7.07
C GLY A 11 0.70 -7.90 -7.70
N SER A 12 0.64 -9.00 -6.94
CA SER A 12 -0.19 -10.16 -7.27
C SER A 12 -1.68 -9.84 -7.00
N GLY A 13 -2.62 -10.76 -7.29
CA GLY A 13 -4.06 -10.50 -7.08
C GLY A 13 -4.42 -9.95 -5.69
N LEU A 14 -3.66 -10.34 -4.66
CA LEU A 14 -3.76 -9.91 -3.26
C LEU A 14 -3.21 -8.48 -3.01
N THR A 15 -2.37 -7.95 -3.89
CA THR A 15 -1.76 -6.60 -3.83
C THR A 15 -2.11 -5.76 -5.06
N SER A 16 -3.20 -6.12 -5.73
CA SER A 16 -3.63 -5.56 -7.01
C SER A 16 -4.04 -4.08 -6.92
N PRO A 17 -4.06 -3.35 -8.05
CA PRO A 17 -4.53 -1.96 -8.09
C PRO A 17 -5.92 -1.75 -7.48
N ARG A 18 -6.83 -2.72 -7.61
CA ARG A 18 -8.18 -2.64 -7.03
C ARG A 18 -8.18 -2.58 -5.50
N VAL A 19 -7.32 -3.37 -4.85
CA VAL A 19 -7.20 -3.37 -3.38
C VAL A 19 -6.64 -2.04 -2.91
N ARG A 20 -5.73 -1.45 -3.69
CA ARG A 20 -5.17 -0.13 -3.43
C ARG A 20 -6.20 0.99 -3.54
N GLU A 21 -7.02 1.01 -4.60
CA GLU A 21 -8.06 2.05 -4.73
C GLU A 21 -9.07 1.99 -3.57
N ARG A 22 -9.41 0.80 -3.06
CA ARG A 22 -10.25 0.67 -1.86
C ARG A 22 -9.65 1.33 -0.62
N LEU A 23 -8.32 1.33 -0.48
CA LEU A 23 -7.68 2.09 0.60
C LEU A 23 -7.86 3.59 0.39
N ILE A 24 -7.65 4.07 -0.84
CA ILE A 24 -7.81 5.49 -1.18
C ILE A 24 -9.24 5.98 -0.91
N ASP A 25 -10.24 5.21 -1.33
CA ASP A 25 -11.65 5.53 -1.08
C ASP A 25 -11.94 5.68 0.42
N ARG A 26 -11.41 4.76 1.25
CA ARG A 26 -11.57 4.82 2.71
C ARG A 26 -10.88 6.04 3.32
N LEU A 27 -9.66 6.36 2.89
CA LEU A 27 -8.91 7.52 3.37
C LEU A 27 -9.61 8.84 3.01
N GLN A 28 -10.22 8.90 1.82
CA GLN A 28 -11.02 10.05 1.41
C GLN A 28 -12.29 10.19 2.28
N VAL A 29 -13.00 9.08 2.55
CA VAL A 29 -14.15 9.07 3.49
C VAL A 29 -13.73 9.45 4.92
N ALA A 30 -12.53 9.07 5.34
CA ALA A 30 -11.95 9.45 6.63
C ALA A 30 -11.52 10.93 6.72
N GLY A 31 -11.67 11.70 5.64
CA GLY A 31 -11.46 13.15 5.62
C GLY A 31 -10.13 13.61 5.03
N ILE A 32 -9.31 12.72 4.45
CA ILE A 32 -8.10 13.14 3.72
C ILE A 32 -8.54 13.78 2.39
N ALA A 33 -8.42 15.12 2.32
CA ALA A 33 -8.87 15.89 1.17
C ALA A 33 -7.73 16.33 0.23
N ASP A 34 -6.47 16.29 0.66
CA ASP A 34 -5.35 16.69 -0.21
C ASP A 34 -5.08 15.60 -1.27
N VAL A 35 -5.45 15.91 -2.51
CA VAL A 35 -5.26 15.04 -3.67
C VAL A 35 -3.80 14.62 -3.83
N ARG A 36 -2.84 15.48 -3.49
CA ARG A 36 -1.41 15.15 -3.60
C ARG A 36 -1.01 14.05 -2.62
N VAL A 37 -1.62 14.04 -1.42
CA VAL A 37 -1.41 12.99 -0.43
C VAL A 37 -2.02 11.68 -0.91
N LEU A 38 -3.26 11.71 -1.39
CA LEU A 38 -3.93 10.51 -1.91
C LEU A 38 -3.17 9.91 -3.11
N GLU A 39 -2.66 10.74 -4.02
CA GLU A 39 -1.81 10.28 -5.13
C GLU A 39 -0.48 9.69 -4.67
N ALA A 40 0.17 10.29 -3.67
CA ALA A 40 1.40 9.76 -3.11
C ALA A 40 1.18 8.35 -2.53
N ILE A 41 0.10 8.17 -1.77
CA ILE A 41 -0.29 6.87 -1.21
C ILE A 41 -0.63 5.87 -2.33
N ARG A 42 -1.40 6.29 -3.35
CA ARG A 42 -1.79 5.44 -4.49
C ARG A 42 -0.57 4.97 -5.29
N ARG A 43 0.46 5.80 -5.45
CA ARG A 43 1.64 5.47 -6.25
C ARG A 43 2.68 4.69 -5.45
N THR A 44 2.61 4.70 -4.12
CA THR A 44 3.55 3.99 -3.26
C THR A 44 3.16 2.50 -3.18
N PRO A 45 4.03 1.56 -3.63
CA PRO A 45 3.77 0.13 -3.54
C PRO A 45 3.99 -0.37 -2.11
N ARG A 46 3.07 -0.03 -1.20
CA ARG A 46 3.16 -0.31 0.24
C ARG A 46 3.49 -1.77 0.60
N HIS A 47 3.05 -2.72 -0.23
CA HIS A 47 3.34 -4.15 -0.07
C HIS A 47 4.83 -4.51 -0.16
N LEU A 48 5.70 -3.64 -0.69
CA LEU A 48 7.15 -3.86 -0.71
C LEU A 48 7.84 -3.52 0.62
N PHE A 49 7.09 -2.94 1.58
CA PHE A 49 7.61 -2.50 2.87
C PHE A 49 7.14 -3.37 4.05
N VAL A 50 6.51 -4.52 3.74
CA VAL A 50 6.06 -5.50 4.73
C VAL A 50 6.54 -6.88 4.31
N ASP A 51 6.65 -7.79 5.27
CA ASP A 51 6.96 -9.20 4.96
C ASP A 51 5.92 -9.79 4.00
N GLU A 52 6.36 -10.72 3.15
CA GLU A 52 5.52 -11.36 2.13
C GLU A 52 4.26 -12.01 2.73
N ALA A 53 4.36 -12.55 3.95
CA ALA A 53 3.24 -13.10 4.71
C ALA A 53 2.12 -12.08 4.98
N PHE A 54 2.44 -10.78 5.01
CA PHE A 54 1.47 -9.69 5.20
C PHE A 54 1.13 -8.95 3.91
N ALA A 55 1.70 -9.33 2.76
CA ALA A 55 1.49 -8.61 1.50
C ALA A 55 0.00 -8.48 1.15
N GLY A 56 -0.80 -9.53 1.36
CA GLY A 56 -2.26 -9.49 1.11
C GLY A 56 -3.04 -8.55 2.03
N ARG A 57 -2.43 -8.10 3.13
CA ARG A 57 -3.00 -7.16 4.11
C ARG A 57 -2.39 -5.77 4.00
N ALA A 58 -1.42 -5.54 3.12
CA ALA A 58 -0.63 -4.32 3.04
C ALA A 58 -1.45 -3.03 2.85
N TYR A 59 -2.68 -3.15 2.33
CA TYR A 59 -3.60 -2.03 2.08
C TYR A 59 -4.85 -2.07 2.98
N GLU A 60 -4.84 -2.90 4.02
CA GLU A 60 -5.81 -2.82 5.11
C GLU A 60 -5.52 -1.63 6.02
N ASP A 61 -6.56 -0.99 6.55
CA ASP A 61 -6.42 0.11 7.50
C ASP A 61 -6.02 -0.40 8.90
N THR A 62 -4.81 -0.93 9.02
CA THR A 62 -4.31 -1.60 10.23
C THR A 62 -2.80 -1.53 10.33
N ALA A 63 -2.28 -1.63 11.56
CA ALA A 63 -0.85 -1.72 11.79
C ALA A 63 -0.35 -3.13 11.43
N LEU A 64 0.79 -3.20 10.73
CA LEU A 64 1.43 -4.47 10.35
C LEU A 64 2.86 -4.53 10.89
N PRO A 65 3.34 -5.69 11.35
CA PRO A 65 4.71 -5.82 11.80
C PRO A 65 5.70 -5.70 10.63
N ILE A 66 6.85 -5.09 10.89
CA ILE A 66 7.96 -4.91 9.93
C ILE A 66 9.28 -5.48 10.48
N GLY A 67 9.18 -6.37 11.47
CA GLY A 67 10.32 -6.94 12.18
C GLY A 67 10.79 -6.08 13.37
N HIS A 68 11.74 -6.63 14.13
CA HIS A 68 12.37 -5.95 15.28
C HIS A 68 11.40 -5.41 16.35
N GLY A 69 10.22 -6.02 16.50
CA GLY A 69 9.19 -5.54 17.42
C GLY A 69 8.49 -4.26 16.97
N GLN A 70 8.74 -3.79 15.75
CA GLN A 70 8.15 -2.57 15.20
C GLN A 70 6.99 -2.86 14.25
N THR A 71 6.10 -1.89 14.11
CA THR A 71 4.97 -1.91 13.18
C THR A 71 4.98 -0.70 12.26
N ILE A 72 4.41 -0.86 11.07
CA ILE A 72 4.08 0.24 10.17
C ILE A 72 2.58 0.56 10.31
N SER A 73 2.26 1.81 10.61
CA SER A 73 0.88 2.32 10.58
C SER A 73 0.46 2.64 9.16
N GLN A 74 -0.84 2.66 8.89
CA GLN A 74 -1.34 3.24 7.65
C GLN A 74 -1.05 4.72 7.57
#